data_AF-A0A0D0BAI9-F1
#
_entry.id   AF-A0A0D0BAI9-F1
#
_cell.length_a   1.000
_cell.length_b   1.000
_cell.length_c   1.000
_cell.angle_alpha   90.00
_cell.angle_beta   90.00
_cell.angle_gamma   90.00
#
_symmetry.space_group_name_H-M   'P 1'
#
loop_
_entity.id
_entity.type
_entity.pdbx_description
1 polymer ?
#
loop_
_entity_poly.entity_id
_entity_poly.type
_entity_poly.pdbx_seq_one_letter_code
_entity_poly.pdbx_strand_id
1 'polypeptide(L)'
;MSHGPLTPSANIEARQKSRESSEQANYLYTQHFLEHYARFGHELARLGARCLELNQTLGFCDPKMPWTVSTNLLKFDSVVTLPIDAALKVHFCLEAWLSTTPQTMRYEQMCFVVEFDENELQRALMSVVKFLESLQGIDLNNSINVKAEELADALKNVIVVKLTDLTINEKAVEMFCHSLRGQAIPHELRLQ
;
A
#
# COMPACT_ATOMS: atom_id res chain seq x y z
N MET A 1 -15.70 -43.22 -1.55
CA MET A 1 -15.42 -42.13 -2.51
C MET A 1 -14.07 -41.54 -2.14
N SER A 2 -13.06 -41.81 -2.96
CA SER A 2 -11.65 -41.50 -2.66
C SER A 2 -11.34 -40.08 -3.17
N HIS A 3 -11.09 -39.13 -2.27
CA HIS A 3 -10.54 -37.83 -2.67
C HIS A 3 -9.05 -38.02 -3.00
N GLY A 4 -8.73 -38.08 -4.29
CA GLY A 4 -7.35 -38.09 -4.76
C GLY A 4 -6.63 -36.78 -4.35
N PRO A 5 -5.30 -36.81 -4.11
CA PRO A 5 -4.56 -35.62 -3.71
C PRO A 5 -4.61 -34.57 -4.83
N LEU A 6 -4.95 -33.32 -4.48
CA LEU A 6 -4.88 -32.19 -5.40
C LEU A 6 -3.45 -32.03 -5.90
N THR A 7 -3.28 -31.98 -7.22
CA THR A 7 -1.99 -31.75 -7.87
C THR A 7 -1.37 -30.42 -7.38
N PRO A 8 -0.03 -30.32 -7.26
CA PRO A 8 0.66 -29.12 -6.80
C PRO A 8 0.23 -27.82 -7.54
N SER A 9 -0.07 -27.93 -8.83
CA SER A 9 -0.53 -26.80 -9.67
C SER A 9 -1.90 -26.24 -9.24
N ALA A 10 -2.85 -27.12 -8.87
CA ALA A 10 -4.19 -26.71 -8.44
C ALA A 10 -4.17 -26.01 -7.07
N ASN A 11 -3.21 -26.37 -6.21
CA ASN A 11 -3.01 -25.73 -4.91
C ASN A 11 -2.38 -24.33 -5.04
N ILE A 12 -1.52 -24.12 -6.04
CA ILE A 12 -0.92 -22.81 -6.33
C ILE A 12 -1.98 -21.86 -6.92
N GLU A 13 -2.78 -22.31 -7.88
CA GLU A 13 -3.86 -21.52 -8.45
C GLU A 13 -4.96 -21.16 -7.43
N ALA A 14 -5.32 -22.09 -6.54
CA ALA A 14 -6.31 -21.81 -5.49
C ALA A 14 -5.79 -20.77 -4.47
N ARG A 15 -4.49 -20.83 -4.12
CA ARG A 15 -3.84 -19.83 -3.26
C ARG A 15 -3.72 -18.47 -3.93
N GLN A 16 -3.39 -18.43 -5.22
CA GLN A 16 -3.36 -17.19 -6.00
C GLN A 16 -4.74 -16.56 -6.09
N LYS A 17 -5.79 -17.32 -6.43
CA LYS A 17 -7.17 -16.80 -6.47
C LYS A 17 -7.67 -16.32 -5.12
N SER A 18 -7.32 -17.00 -4.03
CA SER A 18 -7.66 -16.56 -2.67
C SER A 18 -7.00 -15.22 -2.33
N ARG A 19 -5.72 -15.05 -2.69
CA ARG A 19 -4.99 -13.79 -2.54
C ARG A 19 -5.57 -12.69 -3.43
N GLU A 20 -5.81 -13.04 -4.69
CA GLU A 20 -6.67 -12.40 -5.70
C GLU A 20 -7.87 -11.67 -5.07
N SER A 21 -8.72 -12.47 -4.43
CA SER A 21 -9.99 -12.04 -3.84
C SER A 21 -9.82 -11.20 -2.57
N SER A 22 -8.79 -11.46 -1.77
CA SER A 22 -8.54 -10.71 -0.54
C SER A 22 -8.00 -9.32 -0.85
N GLU A 23 -7.11 -9.19 -1.83
CA GLU A 23 -6.52 -7.92 -2.25
C GLU A 23 -7.58 -7.00 -2.90
N GLN A 24 -8.46 -7.59 -3.73
CA GLN A 24 -9.65 -6.92 -4.26
C GLN A 24 -10.56 -6.35 -3.16
N ALA A 25 -10.85 -7.13 -2.12
CA ALA A 25 -11.72 -6.71 -1.03
C ALA A 25 -11.11 -5.55 -0.23
N ASN A 26 -9.80 -5.59 0.01
CA ASN A 26 -9.07 -4.53 0.70
C ASN A 26 -9.08 -3.22 -0.09
N TYR A 27 -8.92 -3.26 -1.41
CA TYR A 27 -9.00 -2.05 -2.24
C TYR A 27 -10.39 -1.42 -2.21
N LEU A 28 -11.45 -2.22 -2.42
CA LEU A 28 -12.83 -1.71 -2.36
C LEU A 28 -13.14 -1.12 -0.99
N TYR A 29 -12.64 -1.76 0.07
CA TYR A 29 -12.71 -1.20 1.40
C TYR A 29 -12.00 0.15 1.50
N THR A 30 -10.77 0.27 0.98
CA THR A 30 -10.04 1.54 0.95
C THR A 30 -10.79 2.63 0.18
N GLN A 31 -11.29 2.31 -1.02
CA GLN A 31 -12.03 3.25 -1.83
C GLN A 31 -13.30 3.72 -1.12
N HIS A 32 -14.12 2.80 -0.61
CA HIS A 32 -15.36 3.16 0.09
C HIS A 32 -15.10 3.94 1.37
N PHE A 33 -14.05 3.59 2.12
CA PHE A 33 -13.64 4.34 3.30
C PHE A 33 -13.30 5.80 2.94
N LEU A 34 -12.45 6.01 1.93
CA LEU A 34 -12.04 7.35 1.51
C LEU A 34 -13.22 8.16 0.97
N GLU A 35 -14.07 7.55 0.13
CA GLU A 35 -15.28 8.19 -0.39
C GLU A 35 -16.26 8.56 0.72
N HIS A 36 -16.44 7.69 1.73
CA HIS A 36 -17.30 7.93 2.87
C HIS A 36 -16.85 9.19 3.62
N TYR A 37 -15.59 9.24 4.07
CA TYR A 37 -15.07 10.38 4.83
C TYR A 37 -14.92 11.66 3.99
N ALA A 38 -14.66 11.54 2.69
CA ALA A 38 -14.67 12.69 1.78
C ALA A 38 -16.04 13.38 1.74
N ARG A 39 -17.15 12.62 1.75
CA ARG A 39 -18.52 13.16 1.80
C ARG A 39 -18.83 13.89 3.11
N PHE A 40 -18.13 13.56 4.20
CA PHE A 40 -18.22 14.27 5.48
C PHE A 40 -17.25 15.46 5.60
N GLY A 41 -16.52 15.80 4.53
CA GLY A 41 -15.66 16.97 4.49
C GLY A 41 -14.23 16.74 4.98
N HIS A 42 -13.79 15.49 5.16
CA HIS A 42 -12.39 15.21 5.47
C HIS A 42 -11.50 15.44 4.24
N GLU A 43 -10.64 16.45 4.30
CA GLU A 43 -9.81 16.86 3.16
C GLU A 43 -8.81 15.78 2.74
N LEU A 44 -8.16 15.13 3.71
CA LEU A 44 -7.25 14.02 3.42
C LEU A 44 -7.97 12.89 2.67
N ALA A 45 -9.19 12.53 3.10
CA ALA A 45 -9.99 11.49 2.47
C ALA A 45 -10.35 11.86 1.03
N ARG A 46 -10.69 13.13 0.79
CA ARG A 46 -10.96 13.68 -0.54
C ARG A 46 -9.74 13.56 -1.45
N LEU A 47 -8.55 13.93 -0.97
CA LEU A 47 -7.30 13.82 -1.73
C LEU A 47 -6.93 12.35 -2.02
N GLY A 48 -7.11 11.45 -1.05
CA GLY A 48 -6.88 10.02 -1.23
C GLY A 48 -7.84 9.40 -2.26
N ALA A 49 -9.14 9.70 -2.18
CA ALA A 49 -10.13 9.25 -3.16
C ALA A 49 -9.80 9.78 -4.56
N ARG A 50 -9.38 11.04 -4.66
CA ARG A 50 -8.96 11.66 -5.93
C ARG A 50 -7.74 10.96 -6.55
N CYS A 51 -6.80 10.47 -5.76
CA CYS A 51 -5.68 9.67 -6.27
C CYS A 51 -6.19 8.40 -6.97
N LEU A 52 -7.13 7.67 -6.35
CA LEU A 52 -7.71 6.46 -6.94
C LEU A 52 -8.50 6.74 -8.23
N GLU A 53 -9.25 7.85 -8.27
CA GLU A 53 -9.95 8.29 -9.48
C GLU A 53 -8.98 8.61 -10.63
N LEU A 54 -7.87 9.29 -10.33
CA LEU A 54 -6.83 9.61 -11.31
C LEU A 54 -6.11 8.35 -11.79
N ASN A 55 -5.87 7.37 -10.91
CA ASN A 55 -5.30 6.07 -11.28
C ASN A 55 -6.08 5.41 -12.42
N GLN A 56 -7.42 5.41 -12.30
CA GLN A 56 -8.33 4.87 -13.30
C GLN A 56 -8.34 5.72 -14.57
N THR A 57 -8.44 7.04 -14.43
CA THR A 57 -8.58 7.98 -15.56
C THR A 57 -7.31 8.03 -16.42
N LEU A 58 -6.14 7.89 -15.80
CA LEU A 58 -4.84 7.87 -16.49
C LEU A 58 -4.53 6.50 -17.12
N GLY A 59 -5.36 5.48 -16.89
CA GLY A 59 -5.15 4.14 -17.43
C GLY A 59 -3.94 3.41 -16.82
N PHE A 60 -3.54 3.77 -15.60
CA PHE A 60 -2.44 3.11 -14.89
C PHE A 60 -2.82 1.73 -14.37
N CYS A 61 -4.12 1.48 -14.20
CA CYS A 61 -4.66 0.21 -13.75
C CYS A 61 -5.71 -0.38 -14.71
N ASP A 62 -5.97 -1.68 -14.58
CA ASP A 62 -7.11 -2.31 -15.24
C ASP A 62 -8.43 -1.69 -14.72
N PRO A 63 -9.36 -1.24 -15.58
CA PRO A 63 -10.64 -0.68 -15.15
C PRO A 63 -11.49 -1.63 -14.29
N LYS A 64 -11.33 -2.94 -14.47
CA LYS A 64 -11.99 -3.99 -13.69
C LYS A 64 -11.18 -4.35 -12.45
N MET A 65 -9.87 -4.12 -12.46
CA MET A 65 -8.96 -4.41 -11.36
C MET A 65 -8.02 -3.24 -11.06
N PRO A 66 -8.50 -2.18 -10.39
CA PRO A 66 -7.74 -0.95 -10.16
C PRO A 66 -6.45 -1.08 -9.32
N TRP A 67 -6.20 -2.21 -8.67
CA TRP A 67 -4.91 -2.53 -8.02
C TRP A 67 -3.93 -3.26 -8.94
N THR A 68 -4.36 -3.73 -10.10
CA THR A 68 -3.49 -4.35 -11.08
C THR A 68 -2.91 -3.26 -11.98
N VAL A 69 -1.68 -2.87 -11.67
CA VAL A 69 -0.89 -1.98 -12.53
C VAL A 69 -0.77 -2.60 -13.91
N SER A 70 -1.01 -1.80 -14.94
CA SER A 70 -0.86 -2.24 -16.33
C SER A 70 0.58 -2.70 -16.57
N THR A 71 0.75 -3.97 -16.95
CA THR A 71 2.08 -4.59 -17.15
C THR A 71 2.94 -3.84 -18.17
N ASN A 72 2.29 -3.21 -19.14
CA ASN A 72 2.92 -2.40 -20.19
C ASN A 72 3.59 -1.12 -19.64
N LEU A 73 3.24 -0.71 -18.43
CA LEU A 73 3.73 0.50 -17.77
C LEU A 73 4.70 0.21 -16.63
N LEU A 74 5.04 -1.06 -16.37
CA LEU A 74 5.97 -1.45 -15.28
C LEU A 74 7.37 -0.83 -15.41
N LYS A 75 7.77 -0.37 -16.60
CA LYS A 75 9.00 0.42 -16.79
C LYS A 75 8.97 1.79 -16.10
N PHE A 76 7.79 2.26 -15.69
CA PHE A 76 7.54 3.49 -14.96
C PHE A 76 6.74 3.14 -13.69
N ASP A 77 7.27 2.23 -12.90
CA ASP A 77 6.66 1.68 -11.69
C ASP A 77 6.27 2.73 -10.65
N SER A 78 7.13 3.71 -10.37
CA SER A 78 6.87 4.76 -9.39
C SER A 78 5.63 5.58 -9.76
N VAL A 79 5.51 6.02 -11.02
CA VAL A 79 4.36 6.85 -11.44
C VAL A 79 3.04 6.06 -11.44
N VAL A 80 3.06 4.78 -11.81
CA VAL A 80 1.83 3.97 -11.86
C VAL A 80 1.39 3.43 -10.52
N THR A 81 2.30 3.32 -9.55
CA THR A 81 1.98 2.87 -8.18
C THR A 81 1.67 4.03 -7.23
N LEU A 82 2.19 5.23 -7.50
CA LEU A 82 2.01 6.42 -6.67
C LEU A 82 0.54 6.71 -6.27
N PRO A 83 -0.46 6.63 -7.15
CA PRO A 83 -1.84 6.92 -6.76
C PRO A 83 -2.40 5.93 -5.73
N ILE A 84 -2.06 4.66 -5.87
CA ILE A 84 -2.50 3.58 -4.96
C ILE A 84 -1.79 3.75 -3.63
N ASP A 85 -0.47 3.95 -3.66
CA ASP A 85 0.36 4.16 -2.48
C ASP A 85 -0.10 5.37 -1.65
N ALA A 86 -0.36 6.50 -2.31
CA ALA A 86 -0.88 7.70 -1.66
C ALA A 86 -2.25 7.45 -0.99
N ALA A 87 -3.17 6.78 -1.68
CA ALA A 87 -4.49 6.48 -1.14
C ALA A 87 -4.44 5.52 0.06
N LEU A 88 -3.59 4.49 0.01
CA LEU A 88 -3.40 3.55 1.13
C LEU A 88 -2.81 4.26 2.35
N LYS A 89 -1.81 5.13 2.14
CA LYS A 89 -1.24 5.95 3.22
C LYS A 89 -2.27 6.87 3.86
N VAL A 90 -3.12 7.52 3.05
CA VAL A 90 -4.23 8.34 3.56
C VAL A 90 -5.19 7.51 4.41
N HIS A 91 -5.62 6.37 3.87
CA HIS A 91 -6.51 5.46 4.59
C HIS A 91 -5.94 5.09 5.95
N PHE A 92 -4.68 4.65 5.95
CA PHE A 92 -3.97 4.27 7.17
C PHE A 92 -3.90 5.43 8.18
N CYS A 93 -3.51 6.63 7.75
CA CYS A 93 -3.45 7.79 8.64
C CYS A 93 -4.81 8.19 9.20
N LEU A 94 -5.86 8.16 8.38
CA LEU A 94 -7.23 8.47 8.82
C LEU A 94 -7.76 7.42 9.79
N GLU A 95 -7.56 6.14 9.51
CA GLU A 95 -7.96 5.05 10.40
C GLU A 95 -7.23 5.17 11.75
N ALA A 96 -5.95 5.55 11.75
CA ALA A 96 -5.19 5.77 12.98
C ALA A 96 -5.77 6.93 13.78
N TRP A 97 -6.12 8.02 13.10
CA TRP A 97 -6.65 9.22 13.74
C TRP A 97 -8.05 9.00 14.31
N LEU A 98 -8.89 8.25 13.60
CA LEU A 98 -10.27 7.97 13.98
C LEU A 98 -10.40 6.84 15.02
N SER A 99 -9.30 6.15 15.33
CA SER A 99 -9.24 5.10 16.36
C SER A 99 -9.63 5.63 17.75
N THR A 100 -10.21 4.75 18.58
CA THR A 100 -10.65 5.06 19.95
C THR A 100 -9.50 5.51 20.85
N THR A 101 -8.28 5.07 20.53
CA THR A 101 -7.03 5.65 21.02
C THR A 101 -6.36 6.29 19.82
N PRO A 102 -6.54 7.61 19.61
CA PRO A 102 -6.02 8.30 18.44
C PRO A 102 -4.54 8.00 18.26
N GLN A 103 -4.15 7.75 17.00
CA GLN A 103 -2.80 7.40 16.57
C GLN A 103 -2.32 6.03 17.02
N THR A 104 -3.06 5.27 17.83
CA THR A 104 -2.68 3.90 18.20
C THR A 104 -3.51 2.89 17.41
N MET A 105 -2.83 2.05 16.64
CA MET A 105 -3.43 0.91 15.95
C MET A 105 -2.97 -0.40 16.59
N ARG A 106 -3.87 -1.39 16.60
CA ARG A 106 -3.55 -2.77 17.02
C ARG A 106 -3.66 -3.72 15.84
N TYR A 107 -2.59 -4.48 15.60
CA TYR A 107 -2.61 -5.61 14.70
C TYR A 107 -2.08 -6.83 15.44
N GLU A 108 -2.95 -7.82 15.66
CA GLU A 108 -2.68 -8.95 16.55
C GLU A 108 -2.18 -8.51 17.94
N GLN A 109 -0.92 -8.85 18.29
CA GLN A 109 -0.26 -8.49 19.55
C GLN A 109 0.61 -7.24 19.43
N MET A 110 0.63 -6.59 18.26
CA MET A 110 1.45 -5.38 18.02
C MET A 110 0.60 -4.13 18.20
N CYS A 111 1.15 -3.16 18.94
CA CYS A 111 0.66 -1.79 18.99
C CYS A 111 1.59 -0.90 18.16
N PHE A 112 1.00 -0.12 17.26
CA PHE A 112 1.68 0.90 16.48
C PHE A 112 1.18 2.26 16.89
N VAL A 113 2.09 3.21 17.03
CA VAL A 113 1.77 4.63 17.10
C VAL A 113 2.10 5.25 15.75
N VAL A 114 1.12 5.90 15.15
CA VAL A 114 1.19 6.56 13.85
C VAL A 114 1.21 8.06 14.07
N GLU A 115 2.37 8.67 13.92
CA GLU A 115 2.57 10.10 14.02
C GLU A 115 2.67 10.71 12.63
N PHE A 116 1.92 11.78 12.39
CA PHE A 116 2.04 12.60 11.19
C PHE A 116 1.57 14.02 11.49
N ASP A 117 2.16 15.00 10.80
CA ASP A 117 1.62 16.36 10.76
C ASP A 117 0.54 16.42 9.68
N GLU A 118 -0.68 16.79 10.05
CA GLU A 118 -1.82 16.84 9.13
C GLU A 118 -1.58 17.82 7.97
N ASN A 119 -0.98 18.98 8.24
CA ASN A 119 -0.75 20.00 7.24
C ASN A 119 0.34 19.58 6.25
N GLU A 120 1.41 18.96 6.72
CA GLU A 120 2.46 18.39 5.87
C GLU A 120 1.91 17.22 5.03
N LEU A 121 1.06 16.37 5.62
CA LEU A 121 0.45 15.25 4.89
C LEU A 121 -0.48 15.76 3.79
N GLN A 122 -1.34 16.73 4.12
CA GLN A 122 -2.20 17.38 3.16
C GLN A 122 -1.38 18.06 2.04
N ARG A 123 -0.29 18.74 2.37
CA ARG A 123 0.58 19.41 1.37
C ARG A 123 1.27 18.40 0.44
N ALA A 124 1.77 17.29 0.99
CA ALA A 124 2.36 16.22 0.21
C ALA A 124 1.33 15.59 -0.75
N LEU A 125 0.13 15.29 -0.24
CA LEU A 125 -0.97 14.75 -1.06
C LEU A 125 -1.46 15.72 -2.13
N MET A 126 -1.57 17.00 -1.83
CA MET A 126 -1.91 18.01 -2.83
C MET A 126 -0.86 18.06 -3.95
N SER A 127 0.42 17.91 -3.61
CA SER A 127 1.50 17.85 -4.61
C SER A 127 1.38 16.61 -5.50
N VAL A 128 1.02 15.46 -4.92
CA VAL A 128 0.77 14.20 -5.64
C VAL A 128 -0.42 14.35 -6.58
N VAL A 129 -1.57 14.85 -6.10
CA VAL A 129 -2.77 15.06 -6.94
C VAL A 129 -2.46 16.00 -8.10
N LYS A 130 -1.82 17.15 -7.83
CA LYS A 130 -1.42 18.09 -8.89
C LYS A 130 -0.49 17.47 -9.92
N PHE A 131 0.46 16.64 -9.46
CA PHE A 131 1.35 15.91 -10.35
C PHE A 131 0.56 14.94 -11.24
N LEU A 132 -0.31 14.10 -10.66
CA LEU A 132 -1.13 13.15 -11.41
C LEU A 132 -2.06 13.83 -12.41
N GLU A 133 -2.70 14.94 -12.04
CA GLU A 133 -3.53 15.74 -12.95
C GLU A 133 -2.73 16.29 -14.13
N SER A 134 -1.47 16.67 -13.90
CA SER A 134 -0.60 17.16 -14.98
C SER A 134 -0.22 16.09 -16.01
N LEU A 135 -0.42 14.80 -15.72
CA LEU A 135 -0.06 13.70 -16.63
C LEU A 135 -1.13 13.42 -17.70
N GLN A 136 -2.29 14.06 -17.65
CA GLN A 136 -3.35 13.84 -18.62
C GLN A 136 -2.88 14.19 -20.05
N GLY A 137 -2.86 13.19 -20.92
CA GLY A 137 -2.41 13.33 -22.31
C GLY A 137 -0.90 13.47 -22.49
N ILE A 138 -0.10 13.20 -21.45
CA ILE A 138 1.36 13.24 -21.53
C ILE A 138 1.93 11.83 -21.64
N ASP A 139 2.89 11.65 -22.55
CA ASP A 139 3.67 10.41 -22.65
C ASP A 139 4.64 10.28 -21.46
N LEU A 140 4.56 9.14 -20.77
CA LEU A 140 5.43 8.83 -19.63
C LEU A 140 6.89 8.68 -20.06
N ASN A 141 7.79 9.19 -19.22
CA ASN A 141 9.23 9.10 -19.42
C ASN A 141 9.97 8.99 -18.07
N ASN A 142 11.29 8.78 -18.12
CA ASN A 142 12.09 8.57 -16.91
C ASN A 142 12.10 9.77 -15.95
N SER A 143 12.04 11.00 -16.47
CA SER A 143 11.98 12.20 -15.62
C SER A 143 10.68 12.26 -14.83
N ILE A 144 9.56 11.87 -15.44
CA ILE A 144 8.27 11.72 -14.76
C ILE A 144 8.34 10.65 -13.67
N ASN A 145 8.99 9.51 -13.95
CA ASN A 145 9.12 8.44 -12.95
C ASN A 145 9.97 8.85 -11.74
N VAL A 146 11.10 9.55 -11.97
CA VAL A 146 11.94 10.10 -10.89
C VAL A 146 11.15 11.07 -10.04
N LYS A 147 10.37 11.98 -10.66
CA LYS A 147 9.52 12.90 -9.90
C LYS A 147 8.44 12.18 -9.10
N ALA A 148 7.88 11.09 -9.61
CA ALA A 148 6.93 10.27 -8.87
C ALA A 148 7.58 9.60 -7.64
N GLU A 149 8.82 9.14 -7.77
CA GLU A 149 9.62 8.59 -6.67
C GLU A 149 9.89 9.64 -5.59
N GLU A 150 10.31 10.86 -5.98
CA GLU A 150 10.50 11.98 -5.05
C GLU A 150 9.21 12.31 -4.26
N LEU A 151 8.05 12.25 -4.92
CA LEU A 151 6.75 12.48 -4.28
C LEU A 151 6.37 11.33 -3.33
N ALA A 152 6.66 10.08 -3.71
CA ALA A 152 6.43 8.92 -2.86
C ALA A 152 7.30 8.98 -1.59
N ASP A 153 8.56 9.39 -1.73
CA ASP A 153 9.48 9.60 -0.60
C ASP A 153 9.02 10.74 0.29
N ALA A 154 8.57 11.86 -0.29
CA ALA A 154 8.00 12.95 0.47
C ALA A 154 6.78 12.49 1.31
N LEU A 155 5.85 11.74 0.72
CA LEU A 155 4.70 11.17 1.44
C LEU A 155 5.14 10.23 2.56
N LYS A 156 6.12 9.36 2.30
CA LYS A 156 6.65 8.42 3.29
C LYS A 156 7.29 9.14 4.48
N ASN A 157 8.05 10.20 4.23
CA ASN A 157 8.77 10.93 5.27
C ASN A 157 7.85 11.73 6.21
N VAL A 158 6.61 12.02 5.78
CA VAL A 158 5.61 12.69 6.63
C VAL A 158 4.97 11.72 7.64
N ILE A 159 4.98 10.42 7.37
CA ILE A 159 4.29 9.41 8.17
C ILE A 159 5.33 8.61 8.96
N VAL A 160 5.28 8.73 10.29
CA VAL A 160 6.17 8.01 11.20
C VAL A 160 5.35 6.93 11.91
N VAL A 161 5.71 5.66 11.68
CA VAL A 161 5.09 4.52 12.36
C VAL A 161 6.08 3.97 13.39
N LYS A 162 5.74 4.06 14.68
CA LYS A 162 6.54 3.55 15.80
C LYS A 162 5.88 2.30 16.36
N LEU A 163 6.64 1.23 16.52
CA LEU A 163 6.20 0.03 17.25
C LEU A 163 6.41 0.25 18.74
N THR A 164 5.35 0.26 19.55
CA THR A 164 5.44 0.62 20.98
C THR A 164 5.44 -0.58 21.91
N ASP A 165 4.75 -1.66 21.56
CA ASP A 165 4.52 -2.79 22.48
C ASP A 165 4.82 -4.15 21.85
N LEU A 166 5.99 -4.32 21.24
CA LEU A 166 6.45 -5.67 20.89
C LEU A 166 7.01 -6.34 22.15
N THR A 167 6.18 -7.11 22.85
CA THR A 167 6.70 -7.98 23.91
C THR A 167 7.53 -9.08 23.25
N ILE A 168 8.84 -9.14 23.53
CA ILE A 168 9.70 -10.23 23.04
C ILE A 168 9.23 -11.52 23.71
N ASN A 169 8.40 -12.27 23.00
CA ASN A 169 7.88 -13.57 23.40
C ASN A 169 8.21 -14.61 22.32
N GLU A 170 7.87 -15.87 22.57
CA GLU A 170 8.15 -16.98 21.63
C GLU A 170 7.62 -16.69 20.22
N LYS A 171 6.48 -16.00 20.10
CA LYS A 171 5.88 -15.61 18.82
C LYS A 171 6.62 -14.47 18.14
N ALA A 172 7.19 -13.52 18.88
CA ALA A 172 8.08 -12.49 18.34
C ALA A 172 9.38 -13.09 17.78
N VAL A 173 9.95 -14.08 18.50
CA VAL A 173 11.10 -14.86 18.02
C VAL A 173 10.71 -15.67 16.78
N GLU A 174 9.54 -16.30 16.78
CA GLU A 174 9.03 -17.06 15.65
C GLU A 174 8.86 -16.19 14.39
N MET A 175 8.26 -15.00 14.51
CA MET A 175 8.15 -14.03 13.40
C MET A 175 9.52 -13.62 12.86
N PHE A 176 10.50 -13.40 13.74
CA PHE A 176 11.87 -13.06 13.34
C PHE A 176 12.57 -14.24 12.63
N CYS A 177 12.39 -15.46 13.14
CA CYS A 177 12.92 -16.68 12.53
C CYS A 177 12.29 -17.00 11.17
N HIS A 178 11.01 -16.72 10.97
CA HIS A 178 10.36 -16.89 9.65
C HIS A 178 10.88 -15.87 8.63
N SER A 179 11.12 -14.62 9.02
CA SER A 179 11.75 -13.61 8.14
C SER A 179 13.18 -13.99 7.72
N LEU A 180 13.96 -14.56 8.64
CA LEU A 180 15.34 -15.01 8.34
C LEU A 180 15.39 -16.26 7.44
N ARG A 181 14.38 -17.13 7.50
CA ARG A 181 14.29 -18.31 6.62
C ARG A 181 13.92 -17.97 5.17
N GLY A 182 13.36 -16.78 4.92
CA GLY A 182 13.09 -16.26 3.58
C GLY A 182 14.29 -15.59 2.90
N GLN A 183 15.33 -15.23 3.68
CA GLN A 183 16.60 -14.75 3.16
C GLN A 183 17.57 -15.92 3.07
N ALA A 184 17.64 -16.56 1.91
CA ALA A 184 18.72 -17.50 1.62
C ALA A 184 20.06 -16.75 1.72
N ILE A 185 20.76 -16.95 2.83
CA ILE A 185 22.15 -16.52 3.00
C ILE A 185 22.95 -17.18 1.88
N PRO A 186 23.66 -16.43 1.01
CA PRO A 186 24.57 -17.03 0.04
C PRO A 186 25.55 -17.90 0.80
N HIS A 187 25.65 -19.15 0.39
CA HIS A 187 26.35 -20.23 1.07
C HIS A 187 27.88 -20.09 0.92
N GLU A 188 28.45 -18.92 1.16
CA GLU A 188 29.89 -18.67 1.15
C GLU A 188 30.30 -18.11 2.50
N LEU A 189 30.45 -19.01 3.47
CA LEU A 189 31.37 -18.91 4.60
C LEU A 189 31.41 -20.30 5.26
N ARG A 190 31.84 -21.30 4.47
CA ARG A 190 32.46 -22.50 5.06
C ARG A 190 33.92 -22.14 5.30
N LEU A 191 34.22 -22.00 6.59
CA LEU A 191 35.53 -22.05 7.22
C LEU A 191 36.61 -22.72 6.35
N GLN A 192 37.64 -21.94 6.03
CA GLN A 192 39.02 -22.45 5.94
C GLN A 192 39.71 -22.12 7.27
#